data_AF-A0A848C3B6-F1
#
_entry.id   AF-A0A848C3B6-F1
#
_cell.length_a   1.000
_cell.length_b   1.000
_cell.length_c   1.000
_cell.angle_alpha   90.00
_cell.angle_beta   90.00
_cell.angle_gamma   90.00
#
_symmetry.space_group_name_H-M   'P 1'
#
loop_
_entity.id
_entity.type
_entity.pdbx_description
1 polymer ?
#
loop_
_entity_poly.entity_id
_entity_poly.type
_entity_poly.pdbx_seq_one_letter_code
_entity_poly.pdbx_strand_id
1 'polypeptide(L)' 'MYNDTVTKYNENIKMFPGNIIANFFNFSEEKFFKADEKASNNINIDFYGGK' A
#
# COMPACT_ATOMS: atom_id res chain seq x y z
N MET A 1 3.00 2.50 8.94
CA MET A 1 1.86 1.74 9.51
C MET A 1 1.14 0.90 8.45
N TYR A 2 0.55 1.46 7.39
CA TYR A 2 -0.15 0.63 6.37
C TYR A 2 0.81 -0.35 5.65
N ASN A 3 1.90 0.16 5.07
CA ASN A 3 2.85 -0.70 4.35
C ASN A 3 3.51 -1.74 5.27
N ASP A 4 3.77 -1.41 6.54
CA ASP A 4 4.32 -2.37 7.51
C ASP A 4 3.34 -3.52 7.79
N THR A 5 2.04 -3.22 7.90
CA THR A 5 1.00 -4.23 8.05
C THR A 5 0.88 -5.10 6.80
N VAL A 6 0.93 -4.49 5.60
CA VAL A 6 0.90 -5.21 4.32
C VAL A 6 2.11 -6.13 4.17
N THR A 7 3.32 -5.67 4.53
CA THR A 7 4.52 -6.50 4.54
C THR A 7 4.31 -7.72 5.42
N LYS A 8 3.91 -7.52 6.68
CA LYS A 8 3.68 -8.62 7.62
C LYS A 8 2.60 -9.58 7.13
N TYR A 9 1.49 -9.07 6.62
CA TYR A 9 0.42 -9.91 6.07
C TYR A 9 0.93 -10.77 4.90
N ASN A 10 1.59 -10.15 3.92
CA ASN A 10 2.16 -10.84 2.75
C ASN A 10 3.21 -11.88 3.15
N GLU A 11 4.04 -11.55 4.13
CA GLU A 11 5.02 -12.47 4.71
C GLU A 11 4.36 -13.68 5.38
N ASN A 12 3.31 -13.44 6.18
CA ASN A 12 2.58 -14.50 6.88
C ASN A 12 1.90 -15.46 5.89
N ILE A 13 1.24 -14.97 4.84
CA ILE A 13 0.59 -15.83 3.85
C ILE A 13 1.58 -16.55 2.92
N LYS A 14 2.85 -16.13 2.85
CA LYS A 14 3.90 -16.81 2.06
C LYS A 14 4.68 -17.85 2.84
N MET A 15 4.82 -17.67 4.15
CA MET A 15 5.59 -18.57 5.02
C MET A 15 4.70 -19.68 5.60
N PHE A 16 5.32 -20.81 5.98
CA PHE A 16 4.61 -21.89 6.67
C PHE A 16 4.26 -21.45 8.10
N PRO A 17 3.05 -21.74 8.63
CA PRO A 17 1.94 -22.49 8.00
C PRO A 17 0.95 -21.64 7.19
N GLY A 18 1.16 -20.33 7.11
CA GLY A 18 0.21 -19.41 6.49
C GLY A 18 -0.01 -19.64 4.99
N ASN A 19 0.98 -20.12 4.25
CA ASN A 19 0.82 -20.50 2.83
C ASN A 19 -0.19 -21.63 2.60
N ILE A 20 -0.35 -22.56 3.55
CA ILE A 20 -1.34 -23.63 3.47
C ILE A 20 -2.72 -23.01 3.62
N ILE A 21 -2.94 -22.27 4.70
CA ILE A 21 -4.23 -21.61 4.99
C ILE A 21 -4.59 -20.65 3.86
N ALA A 22 -3.61 -19.89 3.35
CA ALA A 22 -3.81 -18.99 2.23
C ALA A 22 -4.27 -19.71 0.96
N ASN A 23 -3.69 -20.86 0.63
CA ASN A 23 -4.15 -21.66 -0.51
C ASN A 23 -5.54 -22.28 -0.28
N PHE A 24 -5.85 -22.70 0.95
CA PHE A 24 -7.16 -23.27 1.30
C PHE A 24 -8.30 -22.24 1.22
N PHE A 25 -8.03 -21.00 1.65
CA PHE A 25 -9.01 -19.91 1.65
C PHE A 25 -8.82 -18.92 0.50
N ASN A 26 -7.93 -19.22 -0.44
CA ASN A 26 -7.58 -18.40 -1.59
C ASN A 26 -7.14 -16.97 -1.23
N PHE A 27 -6.43 -16.80 -0.11
CA PHE A 27 -5.84 -15.52 0.28
C PHE A 27 -4.61 -15.21 -0.57
N SER A 28 -4.59 -14.01 -1.13
CA SER A 28 -3.52 -13.49 -1.98
C SER A 28 -2.84 -12.27 -1.37
N GLU A 29 -1.69 -11.89 -1.92
CA GLU A 29 -0.93 -10.72 -1.47
C GLU A 29 -1.72 -9.41 -1.58
N GLU A 30 -1.61 -8.60 -0.55
CA GLU A 30 -2.16 -7.25 -0.47
C GLU A 30 -1.19 -6.25 -1.13
N LYS A 31 -1.72 -5.23 -1.81
CA LYS A 31 -0.89 -4.20 -2.46
C LYS A 31 -0.39 -3.17 -1.44
N PHE A 32 0.88 -2.81 -1.55
CA PHE A 32 1.45 -1.67 -0.84
C PHE A 32 0.77 -0.37 -1.26
N PHE A 33 0.53 0.50 -0.28
CA PHE A 33 0.11 1.85 -0.54
C PHE A 33 1.34 2.62 -1.04
N LYS A 34 1.28 3.03 -2.30
CA LYS A 34 2.23 3.97 -2.88
C LYS A 34 1.53 5.32 -2.97
N ALA A 35 2.08 6.33 -2.31
CA ALA A 35 1.68 7.69 -2.59
C ALA A 35 2.06 7.99 -4.04
N ASP A 36 1.07 8.36 -4.85
CA ASP A 36 1.30 8.70 -6.24
C ASP A 36 2.20 9.94 -6.30
N GLU A 37 3.39 9.84 -6.88
CA GLU A 37 4.32 10.98 -7.04
C GLU A 37 3.64 12.14 -7.81
N LYS A 38 2.61 11.85 -8.61
CA LYS A 38 1.82 12.87 -9.32
C LYS A 38 0.94 13.70 -8.40
N ALA A 39 0.56 13.19 -7.22
CA ALA A 39 -0.14 13.97 -6.21
C ALA A 39 0.79 15.04 -5.58
N SER A 40 2.11 14.83 -5.64
CA SER A 40 3.10 15.83 -5.18
C SER A 40 3.36 16.94 -6.20
N ASN A 41 3.04 16.73 -7.48
CA ASN A 41 3.38 17.65 -8.57
C ASN A 41 2.23 18.56 -9.03
N ASN A 42 1.09 18.56 -8.33
CA ASN A 42 -0.07 19.37 -8.71
C ASN A 42 -0.59 20.26 -7.58
N ILE A 43 0.34 20.94 -6.93
CA ILE A 43 0.05 22.21 -6.27
C ILE A 43 0.89 23.30 -6.95
N ASN A 44 0.51 23.65 -8.17
CA ASN A 44 0.76 25.02 -8.64
C ASN A 44 -0.16 25.91 -7.80
N ILE A 45 0.34 26.35 -6.64
CA ILE A 45 -0.32 27.40 -5.89
C ILE A 45 -0.02 28.69 -6.63
N ASP A 46 -0.86 29.02 -7.61
CA ASP A 46 -0.96 30.37 -8.11
C ASP A 46 -1.49 31.24 -6.96
N PHE A 47 -0.57 31.82 -6.19
CA PHE A 47 -0.87 32.94 -5.29
C PHE A 47 -1.25 34.16 -6.15
N TYR A 48 -2.45 34.14 -6.73
CA TYR A 48 -3.06 35.30 -7.36
C TYR A 48 -4.13 35.88 -6.44
N GLY A 49 -3.70 36.86 -5.63
CA GLY A 49 -4.57 37.70 -4.83
C GLY A 49 -3.81 38.28 -3.64
N GLY A 50 -3.55 39.56 -3.53
CA GLY A 50 -3.90 40.68 -4.39
C GLY A 50 -3.46 41.96 -3.69
N LYS A 51 -2.95 42.90 -4.48
CA LYS A 51 -2.52 44.27 -4.13
C LYS A 51 -1.30 44.42 -3.21
#